data_AF-M1EFC2-F1
#
_entry.id   AF-M1EFC2-F1
#
_cell.length_a   1.000
_cell.length_b   1.000
_cell.length_c   1.000
_cell.angle_alpha   90.00
_cell.angle_beta   90.00
_cell.angle_gamma   90.00
#
_symmetry.space_group_name_H-M   'P 1'
#
loop_
_entity.id
_entity.type
_entity.pdbx_description
1 polymer ?
#
loop_
_entity_poly.entity_id
_entity_poly.type
_entity_poly.pdbx_seq_one_letter_code
_entity_poly.pdbx_strand_id
1 'polypeptide(L)'
;ISDSAYVAQNAARIVRALFEIALRKRWPAMTYRLLNLSKVIDKRLWGWASPLRQFSVLPPHILTRLEEKNLTVDKLKDMRKDEIGHMLHHVNIGLKVKQCVHQIPSVTMEASIQPITRTVLRVTLSICPDFTWNDQVHGTVG
;
A
#
# COMPACT_ATOMS: atom_id res chain seq x y z
N ILE A 1 -6.39 -23.87 -17.24
CA ILE A 1 -7.34 -23.07 -16.41
C ILE A 1 -7.55 -23.71 -15.03
N SER A 2 -7.75 -25.04 -14.94
CA SER A 2 -7.90 -25.74 -13.66
C SER A 2 -6.69 -25.58 -12.72
N ASP A 3 -5.47 -25.86 -13.21
CA ASP A 3 -4.26 -25.81 -12.37
C ASP A 3 -3.94 -24.40 -11.88
N SER A 4 -4.06 -23.41 -12.76
CA SER A 4 -3.82 -22.00 -12.41
C SER A 4 -4.81 -21.49 -11.37
N ALA A 5 -6.08 -21.92 -11.42
CA ALA A 5 -7.08 -21.57 -10.43
C ALA A 5 -6.80 -22.24 -9.08
N TYR A 6 -6.43 -23.53 -9.09
CA TYR A 6 -6.05 -24.26 -7.89
C TYR A 6 -4.83 -23.64 -7.20
N VAL A 7 -3.80 -23.29 -7.97
CA VAL A 7 -2.61 -22.59 -7.44
C VAL A 7 -3.01 -21.24 -6.85
N ALA A 8 -3.80 -20.42 -7.54
CA ALA A 8 -4.20 -19.10 -7.05
C ALA A 8 -5.00 -19.16 -5.73
N GLN A 9 -5.88 -20.15 -5.58
CA GLN A 9 -6.68 -20.35 -4.36
C GLN A 9 -5.82 -20.71 -3.14
N ASN A 10 -4.78 -21.53 -3.35
CA ASN A 10 -3.93 -22.03 -2.27
C ASN A 10 -2.73 -21.14 -1.97
N ALA A 11 -2.21 -20.41 -2.96
CA ALA A 11 -0.99 -19.63 -2.85
C ALA A 11 -1.02 -18.62 -1.70
N ALA A 12 -2.18 -17.99 -1.44
CA ALA A 12 -2.32 -17.01 -0.37
C ALA A 12 -2.02 -17.61 1.02
N ARG A 13 -2.49 -18.84 1.30
CA ARG A 13 -2.24 -19.51 2.60
C ARG A 13 -0.80 -20.00 2.70
N ILE A 14 -0.28 -20.55 1.61
CA ILE A 14 1.10 -21.07 1.56
C ILE A 14 2.10 -19.93 1.78
N VAL A 15 1.96 -18.81 1.07
CA VAL A 15 2.88 -17.68 1.19
C VAL A 15 2.80 -17.02 2.58
N ARG A 16 1.61 -16.91 3.17
CA ARG A 16 1.47 -16.46 4.56
C ARG A 16 2.16 -17.39 5.56
N ALA A 17 2.04 -18.71 5.39
CA ALA A 17 2.73 -19.67 6.25
C ALA A 17 4.26 -19.53 6.13
N LEU A 18 4.77 -19.38 4.90
CA LEU A 18 6.21 -19.13 4.67
C LEU A 18 6.66 -17.80 5.31
N PHE A 19 5.86 -16.74 5.19
CA PHE A 19 6.14 -15.45 5.82
C PHE A 19 6.28 -15.59 7.34
N GLU A 20 5.34 -16.27 7.99
CA GLU A 20 5.37 -16.54 9.43
C GLU A 20 6.61 -17.34 9.85
N ILE A 21 7.00 -18.36 9.06
CA ILE A 21 8.22 -19.14 9.30
C ILE A 21 9.45 -18.23 9.21
N ALA A 22 9.58 -17.43 8.15
CA ALA A 22 10.72 -16.54 7.97
C ALA A 22 10.81 -15.48 9.08
N LEU A 23 9.66 -14.94 9.52
CA LEU A 23 9.58 -13.99 10.62
C LEU A 23 10.07 -14.62 11.94
N ARG A 24 9.62 -15.83 12.28
CA ARG A 24 10.05 -16.57 13.48
C ARG A 24 11.53 -16.95 13.44
N LYS A 25 12.06 -17.25 12.25
CA LYS A 25 13.50 -17.52 12.02
C LYS A 25 14.37 -16.26 12.00
N ARG A 26 13.77 -15.07 12.10
CA ARG A 26 14.46 -13.77 12.08
C ARG A 26 15.27 -13.56 10.80
N TRP A 27 14.67 -13.86 9.64
CA TRP A 27 15.27 -13.66 8.32
C TRP A 27 14.72 -12.40 7.64
N PRO A 28 15.21 -11.19 7.97
CA PRO A 28 14.54 -9.94 7.62
C PRO A 28 14.32 -9.78 6.11
N ALA A 29 15.33 -10.11 5.29
CA ALA A 29 15.22 -10.02 3.84
C ALA A 29 14.16 -10.96 3.26
N MET A 30 14.06 -12.19 3.78
CA MET A 30 13.08 -13.18 3.33
C MET A 30 11.67 -12.81 3.81
N THR A 31 11.54 -12.40 5.07
CA THR A 31 10.29 -11.89 5.65
C THR A 31 9.72 -10.74 4.81
N TYR A 32 10.56 -9.77 4.44
CA TYR A 32 10.14 -8.65 3.57
C TYR A 32 9.63 -9.12 2.21
N ARG A 33 10.36 -10.03 1.54
CA ARG A 33 9.98 -10.56 0.22
C ARG A 33 8.65 -11.34 0.29
N LEU A 34 8.48 -12.19 1.30
CA LEU A 34 7.28 -13.00 1.47
C LEU A 34 6.06 -12.16 1.86
N LEU A 35 6.23 -11.11 2.66
CA LEU A 35 5.17 -10.15 2.95
C LEU A 35 4.69 -9.46 1.68
N ASN A 36 5.63 -8.99 0.85
CA ASN A 36 5.28 -8.37 -0.43
C ASN A 36 4.57 -9.36 -1.36
N LEU A 37 5.04 -10.61 -1.44
CA LEU A 37 4.38 -11.63 -2.24
C LEU A 37 2.97 -11.94 -1.73
N SER A 38 2.76 -11.99 -0.41
CA SER A 38 1.42 -12.16 0.18
C SER A 38 0.50 -11.03 -0.27
N LYS A 39 0.95 -9.76 -0.17
CA LYS A 39 0.18 -8.60 -0.62
C LYS A 39 -0.17 -8.68 -2.12
N VAL A 40 0.79 -9.07 -2.95
CA VAL A 40 0.60 -9.20 -4.41
C VAL A 40 -0.47 -10.24 -4.73
N ILE A 41 -0.43 -11.40 -4.07
CA ILE A 41 -1.41 -12.48 -4.27
C ILE A 41 -2.79 -12.04 -3.80
N ASP A 42 -2.88 -11.47 -2.59
CA ASP A 42 -4.14 -11.07 -1.98
C ASP A 42 -4.85 -9.97 -2.78
N LYS A 43 -4.09 -8.95 -3.20
CA LYS A 43 -4.62 -7.83 -3.97
C LYS A 43 -4.69 -8.11 -5.46
N ARG A 44 -4.14 -9.24 -5.93
CA ARG A 44 -3.96 -9.57 -7.36
C ARG A 44 -3.32 -8.42 -8.14
N LEU A 45 -2.34 -7.77 -7.51
CA LEU A 45 -1.75 -6.54 -7.99
C LEU A 45 -0.24 -6.60 -7.75
N TRP A 46 0.55 -6.44 -8.81
CA TRP A 46 2.00 -6.45 -8.71
C TRP A 46 2.53 -5.23 -7.95
N GLY A 47 3.66 -5.38 -7.25
CA GLY A 47 4.25 -4.33 -6.41
C GLY A 47 4.74 -3.09 -7.16
N TRP A 48 4.88 -3.17 -8.50
CA TRP A 48 5.24 -2.04 -9.35
C TRP A 48 4.03 -1.34 -9.99
N ALA A 49 2.83 -1.90 -9.84
CA ALA A 49 1.61 -1.28 -10.35
C ALA A 49 1.13 -0.18 -9.37
N SER A 50 0.35 0.79 -9.87
CA SER A 50 -0.13 1.86 -9.01
C SER A 50 -1.03 1.33 -7.89
N PRO A 51 -0.79 1.69 -6.61
CA PRO A 51 -1.64 1.27 -5.50
C PRO A 51 -3.08 1.81 -5.63
N LEU A 52 -3.30 2.84 -6.46
CA LEU A 52 -4.62 3.36 -6.79
C LEU A 52 -5.53 2.33 -7.48
N ARG A 53 -4.95 1.27 -8.06
CA ARG A 53 -5.71 0.14 -8.63
C ARG A 53 -6.51 -0.65 -7.57
N GLN A 54 -6.25 -0.43 -6.29
CA GLN A 54 -7.05 -1.01 -5.20
C GLN A 54 -8.42 -0.31 -5.01
N PHE A 55 -8.61 0.88 -5.59
CA PHE A 55 -9.85 1.65 -5.46
C PHE A 55 -10.78 1.39 -6.64
N SER A 56 -11.90 0.70 -6.40
CA SER A 56 -12.92 0.40 -7.42
C SER A 56 -13.64 1.64 -7.96
N VAL A 57 -13.60 2.76 -7.24
CA VAL A 57 -14.21 4.04 -7.65
C VAL A 57 -13.47 4.71 -8.82
N LEU A 58 -12.21 4.33 -9.09
CA LEU A 58 -11.42 4.87 -10.18
C LEU A 58 -11.55 4.00 -11.44
N PRO A 59 -12.03 4.57 -12.57
CA PRO A 59 -12.14 3.82 -13.82
C PRO A 59 -10.78 3.32 -14.34
N PRO A 60 -10.71 2.15 -15.01
CA PRO A 60 -9.46 1.60 -15.54
C PRO A 60 -8.68 2.54 -16.46
N HIS A 61 -9.36 3.29 -17.33
CA HIS A 61 -8.71 4.22 -18.26
C HIS A 61 -7.99 5.38 -17.53
N ILE A 62 -8.48 5.79 -16.35
CA ILE A 62 -7.84 6.82 -15.52
C ILE A 62 -6.58 6.26 -14.88
N LEU A 63 -6.65 5.03 -14.37
CA LEU A 63 -5.52 4.34 -13.77
C LEU A 63 -4.39 4.15 -14.79
N THR A 64 -4.72 3.75 -16.02
CA THR A 64 -3.73 3.64 -17.11
C THR A 64 -3.08 5.00 -17.42
N ARG A 65 -3.85 6.08 -17.53
CA ARG A 65 -3.30 7.43 -17.77
C ARG A 65 -2.38 7.93 -16.64
N LEU A 66 -2.72 7.61 -15.38
CA LEU A 66 -1.88 7.95 -14.23
C LEU A 66 -0.53 7.23 -14.31
N GLU A 67 -0.53 5.96 -14.70
CA GLU A 67 0.68 5.15 -14.87
C GLU A 67 1.52 5.62 -16.07
N GLU A 68 0.91 5.88 -17.22
CA GLU A 68 1.59 6.43 -18.41
C GLU A 68 2.30 7.76 -18.13
N LYS A 69 1.71 8.61 -17.28
CA LYS A 69 2.28 9.89 -16.87
C LYS A 69 3.25 9.78 -15.68
N ASN A 70 3.51 8.58 -15.16
CA ASN A 70 4.35 8.34 -13.98
C ASN A 70 3.95 9.22 -12.77
N LEU A 71 2.63 9.36 -12.56
CA LEU A 71 2.05 10.10 -11.44
C LEU A 71 1.95 9.16 -10.23
N THR A 72 2.98 9.21 -9.38
CA THR A 72 3.04 8.44 -8.13
C THR A 72 2.06 9.01 -7.09
N VAL A 73 1.74 8.20 -6.08
CA VAL A 73 0.89 8.63 -4.95
C VAL A 73 1.46 9.89 -4.29
N ASP A 74 2.77 9.93 -4.05
CA ASP A 74 3.43 11.06 -3.39
C ASP A 74 3.29 12.35 -4.22
N LYS A 75 3.52 12.30 -5.54
CA LYS A 75 3.29 13.46 -6.42
C LYS A 75 1.83 13.93 -6.35
N LEU A 76 0.89 12.99 -6.41
CA LEU A 76 -0.54 13.31 -6.35
C LEU A 76 -0.97 13.84 -4.96
N LYS A 77 -0.26 13.50 -3.88
CA LYS A 77 -0.50 14.06 -2.53
C LYS A 77 -0.19 15.56 -2.47
N ASP A 78 0.74 16.06 -3.27
CA ASP A 78 1.11 17.48 -3.27
C ASP A 78 0.32 18.30 -4.31
N MET A 79 -0.15 17.66 -5.38
CA MET A 79 -0.87 18.35 -6.47
C MET A 79 -2.28 18.80 -6.08
N ARG A 80 -2.77 19.90 -6.66
CA ARG A 80 -4.17 20.33 -6.46
C ARG A 80 -5.13 19.45 -7.26
N LYS A 81 -6.38 19.32 -6.80
CA LYS A 81 -7.41 18.52 -7.50
C LYS A 81 -7.60 18.96 -8.97
N ASP A 82 -7.53 20.27 -9.23
CA ASP A 82 -7.75 20.83 -10.57
C ASP A 82 -6.57 20.51 -11.49
N GLU A 83 -5.35 20.56 -10.96
CA GLU A 83 -4.13 20.17 -11.66
C GLU A 83 -4.16 18.69 -12.06
N ILE A 84 -4.56 17.79 -11.15
CA ILE A 84 -4.75 16.37 -11.43
C ILE A 84 -5.80 16.19 -12.54
N GLY A 85 -6.93 16.89 -12.43
CA GLY A 85 -7.99 16.86 -13.44
C GLY A 85 -7.52 17.32 -14.83
N HIS A 86 -6.73 18.39 -14.90
CA HIS A 86 -6.14 18.88 -16.14
C HIS A 86 -5.13 17.89 -16.74
N MET A 87 -4.24 17.32 -15.93
CA MET A 87 -3.26 16.33 -16.39
C MET A 87 -3.93 15.08 -16.97
N LEU A 88 -5.10 14.70 -16.43
CA LEU A 88 -5.88 13.56 -16.90
C LEU A 88 -6.84 13.89 -18.04
N HIS A 89 -6.92 15.15 -18.46
CA HIS A 89 -7.93 15.67 -19.38
C HIS A 89 -9.37 15.31 -18.94
N HIS A 90 -9.61 15.35 -17.63
CA HIS A 90 -10.90 15.01 -17.01
C HIS A 90 -11.06 15.78 -15.68
N VAL A 91 -11.43 17.06 -15.75
CA VAL A 91 -11.47 17.98 -14.58
C VAL A 91 -12.23 17.39 -13.37
N ASN A 92 -13.40 16.82 -13.60
CA ASN A 92 -14.27 16.30 -12.53
C ASN A 92 -13.69 15.08 -11.76
N ILE A 93 -12.70 14.37 -12.32
CA ILE A 93 -12.14 13.18 -11.66
C ILE A 93 -11.00 13.50 -10.71
N GLY A 94 -10.40 14.69 -10.84
CA GLY A 94 -9.28 15.12 -10.01
C GLY A 94 -9.59 15.07 -8.51
N LEU A 95 -10.81 15.44 -8.11
CA LEU A 95 -11.26 15.34 -6.73
C LEU A 95 -11.32 13.89 -6.23
N LYS A 96 -11.87 12.97 -7.03
CA LYS A 96 -11.96 11.54 -6.67
C LYS A 96 -10.59 10.90 -6.55
N VAL A 97 -9.68 11.20 -7.48
CA VAL A 97 -8.29 10.73 -7.42
C VAL A 97 -7.61 11.26 -6.16
N LYS A 98 -7.76 12.56 -5.87
CA LYS A 98 -7.18 13.19 -4.67
C LYS A 98 -7.69 12.53 -3.38
N GLN A 99 -8.99 12.23 -3.29
CA GLN A 99 -9.57 11.51 -2.16
C GLN A 99 -8.97 10.11 -2.00
N CYS A 100 -8.86 9.34 -3.09
CA CYS A 100 -8.26 8.00 -3.04
C CYS A 100 -6.80 8.04 -2.58
N VAL A 101 -6.03 9.04 -3.06
CA VAL A 101 -4.63 9.26 -2.66
C VAL A 101 -4.50 9.49 -1.16
N HIS A 102 -5.38 10.31 -0.56
CA HIS A 102 -5.38 10.53 0.89
C HIS A 102 -5.94 9.36 1.69
N GLN A 103 -6.64 8.43 1.06
CA GLN A 103 -7.14 7.20 1.68
C GLN A 103 -6.15 6.04 1.57
N ILE A 104 -4.98 6.21 0.93
CA ILE A 104 -3.95 5.18 0.99
C ILE A 104 -3.32 5.22 2.38
N PRO A 105 -3.29 4.09 3.13
CA PRO A 105 -2.69 4.07 4.46
C PRO A 105 -1.21 4.47 4.42
N SER A 106 -0.88 5.55 5.13
CA SER A 106 0.48 5.99 5.40
C SER A 106 0.64 6.38 6.86
N VAL A 107 1.85 6.25 7.38
CA VAL A 107 2.18 6.63 8.75
C VAL A 107 3.44 7.48 8.74
N THR A 108 3.48 8.50 9.59
CA THR A 108 4.72 9.20 9.94
C THR A 108 5.27 8.55 11.20
N MET A 109 6.61 8.44 11.27
CA MET A 109 7.28 7.78 12.38
C MET A 109 8.47 8.63 12.84
N GLU A 110 8.53 8.88 14.14
CA GLU A 110 9.67 9.53 14.80
C GLU A 110 10.27 8.56 15.82
N ALA A 111 11.60 8.48 15.86
CA ALA A 111 12.33 7.58 16.75
C ALA A 111 13.23 8.38 17.69
N SER A 112 13.06 8.17 18.99
CA SER A 112 13.99 8.65 20.02
C SER A 112 14.79 7.47 20.57
N ILE A 113 16.12 7.60 20.59
CA ILE A 113 17.03 6.56 21.05
C ILE A 113 17.70 7.04 22.34
N GLN A 114 17.55 6.27 23.41
CA GLN A 114 18.14 6.56 24.72
C GLN A 114 19.02 5.38 25.16
N PRO A 115 20.34 5.56 25.30
CA PRO A 115 21.20 4.55 25.92
C PRO A 115 20.85 4.37 27.39
N ILE A 116 20.64 3.13 27.83
CA ILE A 116 20.38 2.80 29.23
C ILE A 116 21.64 2.22 29.87
N THR A 117 22.32 1.32 29.16
CA THR A 117 23.63 0.78 29.51
C THR A 117 24.47 0.65 28.24
N ARG A 118 25.72 0.18 28.37
CA ARG A 118 26.60 -0.10 27.22
C ARG A 118 26.01 -1.09 26.21
N THR A 119 25.12 -1.99 26.64
CA THR A 119 24.53 -3.05 25.81
C THR A 119 23.02 -2.93 25.63
N VAL A 120 22.37 -1.95 26.26
CA VAL A 120 20.92 -1.78 26.22
C VAL A 120 20.56 -0.38 25.73
N LEU A 121 19.83 -0.34 24.62
CA LEU A 121 19.22 0.86 24.07
C LEU A 121 17.70 0.80 24.28
N ARG A 122 17.12 1.91 24.71
CA ARG A 122 15.67 2.15 24.65
C ARG A 122 15.38 2.89 23.36
N VAL A 123 14.47 2.35 22.56
CA VAL A 123 13.97 3.01 21.35
C VAL A 123 12.50 3.32 21.57
N THR A 124 12.16 4.59 21.61
CA THR A 124 10.77 5.07 21.69
C THR A 124 10.34 5.51 20.30
N LEU A 125 9.30 4.86 19.76
CA LEU A 125 8.72 5.19 18.47
C LEU A 125 7.41 5.95 18.68
N SER A 126 7.27 7.12 18.08
CA SER A 126 6.00 7.83 17.91
C SER A 126 5.50 7.53 16.50
N ILE A 127 4.31 6.95 16.37
CA ILE A 127 3.72 6.57 15.09
C ILE A 127 2.39 7.29 14.97
N CYS A 128 2.25 8.13 13.94
CA CYS A 128 1.03 8.88 13.66
C CYS A 128 0.46 8.45 12.30
N PRO A 129 -0.87 8.19 12.20
CA PRO A 129 -1.50 7.98 10.92
C PRO A 129 -1.51 9.28 10.10
N ASP A 130 -1.09 9.18 8.83
CA ASP A 130 -1.09 10.28 7.86
C ASP A 130 -1.96 9.88 6.65
N PHE A 131 -3.23 9.56 6.92
CA PHE A 131 -4.21 9.24 5.90
C PHE A 131 -5.62 9.46 6.43
N THR A 132 -6.59 9.57 5.52
CA THR A 132 -8.01 9.72 5.85
C THR A 132 -8.68 8.36 5.86
N TRP A 133 -9.27 8.00 7.00
CA TRP A 133 -10.04 6.77 7.12
C TRP A 133 -11.33 6.82 6.28
N ASN A 134 -11.73 5.65 5.76
CA ASN A 134 -12.98 5.43 5.04
C ASN A 134 -13.38 3.97 5.18
N ASP A 135 -14.52 3.71 5.82
CA ASP A 135 -14.98 2.35 6.13
C ASP A 135 -15.18 1.47 4.90
N GLN A 136 -15.53 2.05 3.76
CA GLN A 136 -15.71 1.30 2.51
C GLN A 136 -14.39 0.79 1.92
N VAL A 137 -13.27 1.44 2.26
CA VAL A 137 -11.93 1.10 1.77
C VAL A 137 -11.15 0.29 2.81
N HIS A 138 -11.25 0.69 4.07
CA HIS A 138 -10.45 0.17 5.17
C HIS A 138 -11.16 -0.92 5.97
N GLY A 139 -12.46 -1.09 5.77
CA GLY A 139 -13.32 -1.93 6.58
C GLY A 139 -13.86 -1.19 7.80
N THR A 140 -14.86 -1.78 8.44
CA THR A 140 -15.34 -1.33 9.75
C THR A 140 -14.44 -1.89 10.84
N VAL A 141 -14.09 -1.07 11.82
CA VAL A 141 -13.48 -1.55 13.06
C VAL A 141 -14.52 -2.44 13.75
N GLY A 142 -14.26 -3.74 13.80
CA GLY A 142 -15.05 -4.73 14.54
C GLY A 142 -14.52 -4.88 15.96
#